data_AF-A0A1F9LX82-F1
#
_entry.id   AF-A0A1F9LX82-F1
#
_cell.length_a   1.000
_cell.length_b   1.000
_cell.length_c   1.000
_cell.angle_alpha   90.00
_cell.angle_beta   90.00
_cell.angle_gamma   90.00
#
_symmetry.space_group_name_H-M   'P 1'
#
loop_
_entity.id
_entity.type
_entity.pdbx_description
1 polymer ?
#
loop_
_entity_poly.entity_id
_entity_poly.type
_entity_poly.pdbx_seq_one_letter_code
_entity_poly.pdbx_strand_id
1 'polypeptide(L)'
;MKTWHRLLLALCLFGALGYAYWKFAIPTHRVDVRSELVMLGDLDGDNRWTATDLATLEGVLQKPFDTPSSIVWRIDMNQNGMIDDEDLRILRALVASAGDPYAAEEQAHLKDGNFPRPRELYRYISIEEYRPRPLWALPYPLAADSILVWLKNIPTPASTSSYPEALTAAVYDEAVRFDQAWRQRESQLLPIEREYAARKLAHVKALFRSGAQYELLLALMELVEDAETLTVRGQPEFPLKLLTLRDHLREVLGSPLYAEFKAGKQDWRTVLKVVSDHILIDLGLAYDFETLGPPRNLTHLANYLQRAEWQYYKSTARENDFRQLIAFAQHDPRYLRAVARTSKRLQDPNVENHNLPMVLLLREALRIKDGDKKKAVGLLDEAIRIPYAWIKSISREALPGSLALDNFLLPGNMEDGADKSRHWNVFGGICLYKSPQEALDLALKREMKDLCDANYSEDAMREFLRDMTANLNGMYHVMTVNPGLLAVEHR
;
A
#
# COMPACT_ATOMS: atom_id res chain seq x y z
N MET A 1 -41.59 11.49 -53.73
CA MET A 1 -41.40 10.19 -53.06
C MET A 1 -42.67 9.79 -52.33
N LYS A 2 -43.18 8.57 -52.54
CA LYS A 2 -44.36 8.06 -51.83
C LYS A 2 -44.07 7.97 -50.33
N THR A 3 -45.07 8.18 -49.49
CA THR A 3 -44.99 8.15 -48.01
C THR A 3 -44.28 6.90 -47.47
N TRP A 4 -44.48 5.74 -48.10
CA TRP A 4 -43.81 4.50 -47.72
C TRP A 4 -42.29 4.52 -47.94
N HIS A 5 -41.78 5.23 -48.96
CA HIS A 5 -40.33 5.39 -49.17
C HIS A 5 -39.71 6.26 -48.08
N ARG A 6 -40.44 7.29 -47.60
CA ARG A 6 -39.97 8.15 -46.50
C ARG A 6 -39.94 7.39 -45.18
N LEU A 7 -40.96 6.56 -44.93
CA LEU A 7 -41.00 5.68 -43.76
C LEU A 7 -39.86 4.66 -43.77
N LEU A 8 -39.61 4.04 -44.93
CA LEU A 8 -38.54 3.05 -45.07
C LEU A 8 -37.15 3.68 -44.89
N LEU A 9 -36.93 4.88 -45.45
CA LEU A 9 -35.72 5.67 -45.21
C LEU A 9 -35.55 6.04 -43.74
N ALA A 10 -36.60 6.50 -43.07
CA ALA A 10 -36.55 6.83 -41.65
C ALA A 10 -36.22 5.58 -40.81
N LEU A 11 -36.80 4.43 -41.13
CA LEU A 11 -36.53 3.15 -40.45
C LEU A 11 -35.09 2.71 -40.64
N CYS A 12 -34.53 2.83 -41.84
CA CYS A 12 -33.11 2.57 -42.09
C CYS A 12 -32.20 3.53 -41.33
N LEU A 13 -32.57 4.81 -41.25
CA LEU A 13 -31.79 5.85 -40.57
C LEU A 13 -31.80 5.63 -39.05
N PHE A 14 -32.96 5.31 -38.47
CA PHE A 14 -33.07 4.93 -37.06
C PHE A 14 -32.36 3.61 -36.75
N GLY A 15 -32.42 2.62 -37.65
CA GLY A 15 -31.64 1.38 -37.52
C GLY A 15 -30.13 1.63 -37.53
N ALA A 16 -29.65 2.48 -38.44
CA ALA A 16 -28.23 2.85 -38.52
C ALA A 16 -27.77 3.65 -37.29
N LEU A 17 -28.58 4.62 -36.82
CA LEU A 17 -28.30 5.38 -35.61
C LEU A 17 -28.34 4.49 -34.36
N GLY A 18 -29.29 3.57 -34.26
CA GLY A 18 -29.38 2.60 -33.17
C GLY A 18 -28.19 1.64 -33.14
N TYR A 19 -27.74 1.15 -34.31
CA TYR A 19 -26.54 0.32 -34.41
C TYR A 19 -25.26 1.10 -34.09
N ALA A 20 -25.14 2.35 -34.57
CA ALA A 20 -24.02 3.22 -34.23
C ALA A 20 -23.99 3.51 -32.72
N TYR A 21 -25.12 3.89 -32.13
CA TYR A 21 -25.23 4.06 -30.68
C TYR A 21 -24.88 2.77 -29.94
N TRP A 22 -25.40 1.62 -30.34
CA TRP A 22 -25.05 0.33 -29.74
C TRP A 22 -23.54 0.06 -29.83
N LYS A 23 -22.92 0.29 -30.99
CA LYS A 23 -21.49 0.03 -31.22
C LYS A 23 -20.56 1.00 -30.49
N PHE A 24 -20.97 2.27 -30.32
CA PHE A 24 -20.14 3.31 -29.69
C PHE A 24 -20.46 3.56 -28.21
N ALA A 25 -21.70 3.33 -27.78
CA ALA A 25 -22.16 3.55 -26.41
C ALA A 25 -22.21 2.26 -25.58
N ILE A 26 -22.39 1.07 -26.19
CA ILE A 26 -22.09 -0.18 -25.48
C ILE A 26 -20.59 -0.40 -25.60
N PRO A 27 -19.85 -0.38 -24.49
CA PRO A 27 -18.45 -0.70 -24.54
C PRO A 27 -18.34 -2.16 -24.97
N THR A 28 -17.97 -2.39 -26.22
CA THR A 28 -17.31 -3.64 -26.58
C THR A 28 -15.89 -3.56 -26.04
N HIS A 29 -15.77 -3.48 -24.71
CA HIS A 29 -14.50 -3.72 -24.02
C HIS A 29 -14.17 -5.20 -24.14
N ARG A 30 -13.89 -5.66 -25.36
CA ARG A 30 -12.88 -6.69 -25.49
C ARG A 30 -11.59 -5.96 -25.17
N VAL A 31 -11.17 -6.10 -23.91
CA VAL A 31 -9.81 -5.76 -23.52
C VAL A 31 -8.92 -6.49 -24.52
N ASP A 32 -8.13 -5.75 -25.30
CA ASP A 32 -7.15 -6.37 -26.19
C ASP A 32 -6.15 -7.11 -25.30
N VAL A 33 -6.37 -8.41 -25.09
CA VAL A 33 -5.47 -9.23 -24.29
C VAL A 33 -4.20 -9.42 -25.10
N ARG A 34 -3.25 -8.52 -24.90
CA ARG A 34 -1.90 -8.65 -25.43
C ARG A 34 -1.13 -9.59 -24.53
N SER A 35 -0.62 -10.67 -25.10
CA SER A 35 0.22 -11.61 -24.38
C SER A 35 1.64 -11.58 -24.93
N GLU A 36 2.63 -11.65 -24.05
CA GLU A 36 4.04 -11.90 -24.37
C GLU A 36 4.42 -13.33 -23.98
N LEU A 37 5.30 -13.94 -24.76
CA LEU A 37 5.93 -15.20 -24.39
C LEU A 37 7.18 -14.87 -23.58
N VAL A 38 7.26 -15.35 -22.34
CA VAL A 38 8.43 -15.16 -21.47
C VAL A 38 9.07 -16.50 -21.16
N MET A 39 10.40 -16.48 -21.09
CA MET A 39 11.25 -17.59 -20.68
C MET A 39 11.52 -17.46 -19.17
N LEU A 40 11.12 -18.46 -18.38
CA LEU A 40 11.41 -18.52 -16.94
C LEU A 40 12.91 -18.79 -16.74
N GLY A 41 13.52 -18.18 -15.73
CA GLY A 41 14.95 -18.27 -15.47
C GLY A 41 15.84 -17.45 -16.41
N ASP A 42 15.28 -16.76 -17.42
CA ASP A 42 15.97 -15.73 -18.20
C ASP A 42 15.89 -14.40 -17.44
N LEU A 43 16.97 -14.08 -16.73
CA LEU A 43 17.03 -12.97 -15.77
C LEU A 43 17.65 -11.72 -16.38
N ASP A 44 18.33 -11.82 -17.53
CA ASP A 44 18.92 -10.68 -18.24
C ASP A 44 18.17 -10.28 -19.53
N GLY A 45 17.22 -11.11 -19.98
CA GLY A 45 16.34 -10.84 -21.11
C GLY A 45 16.94 -11.20 -22.47
N ASP A 46 18.03 -11.97 -22.53
CA ASP A 46 18.69 -12.36 -23.78
C ASP A 46 18.02 -13.58 -24.47
N ASN A 47 16.97 -14.14 -23.86
CA ASN A 47 16.24 -15.35 -24.26
C ASN A 47 17.13 -16.61 -24.29
N ARG A 48 18.09 -16.71 -23.36
CA ARG A 48 18.95 -17.88 -23.16
C ARG A 48 19.08 -18.17 -21.67
N TRP A 49 19.52 -19.38 -21.34
CA TRP A 49 19.97 -19.72 -19.99
C TRP A 49 21.48 -19.82 -20.00
N THR A 50 22.15 -18.86 -19.40
CA THR A 50 23.60 -18.70 -19.42
C THR A 50 24.19 -18.51 -18.03
N ALA A 51 25.52 -18.48 -17.94
CA ALA A 51 26.21 -18.13 -16.70
C ALA A 51 25.87 -16.71 -16.21
N THR A 52 25.42 -15.82 -17.08
CA THR A 52 24.97 -14.48 -16.71
C THR A 52 23.70 -14.53 -15.86
N ASP A 53 22.75 -15.42 -16.19
CA ASP A 53 21.54 -15.62 -15.37
C ASP A 53 21.89 -16.13 -13.98
N LEU A 54 22.85 -17.05 -13.87
CA LEU A 54 23.34 -17.48 -12.55
C LEU A 54 24.00 -16.34 -11.78
N ALA A 55 24.79 -15.49 -12.45
CA ALA A 55 25.39 -14.33 -11.79
C ALA A 55 24.32 -13.34 -11.28
N THR A 56 23.27 -13.11 -12.09
CA THR A 56 22.11 -12.30 -11.68
C THR A 56 21.39 -12.93 -10.51
N LEU A 57 21.12 -14.25 -10.56
CA LEU A 57 20.49 -15.01 -9.48
C LEU A 57 21.30 -14.87 -8.18
N GLU A 58 22.61 -15.09 -8.20
CA GLU A 58 23.46 -14.94 -7.00
C GLU A 58 23.40 -13.51 -6.44
N GLY A 59 23.28 -12.48 -7.29
CA GLY A 59 22.99 -11.12 -6.87
C GLY A 59 21.65 -10.99 -6.14
N VAL A 60 20.58 -11.61 -6.67
CA VAL A 60 19.28 -11.68 -6.01
C VAL A 60 19.38 -12.41 -4.67
N LEU A 61 20.13 -13.52 -4.58
CA LEU A 61 20.24 -14.30 -3.34
C LEU A 61 20.90 -13.50 -2.21
N GLN A 62 21.79 -12.57 -2.51
CA GLN A 62 22.40 -11.69 -1.51
C GLN A 62 21.44 -10.60 -1.02
N LYS A 63 20.57 -10.11 -1.91
CA LYS A 63 19.65 -9.00 -1.63
C LYS A 63 18.29 -9.23 -2.31
N PRO A 64 17.49 -10.21 -1.83
CA PRO A 64 16.27 -10.62 -2.50
C PRO A 64 15.35 -9.45 -2.82
N PHE A 65 15.16 -8.53 -1.87
CA PHE A 65 14.17 -7.47 -2.00
C PHE A 65 14.66 -6.19 -2.69
N ASP A 66 15.94 -6.12 -3.10
CA ASP A 66 16.47 -4.99 -3.89
C ASP A 66 16.18 -5.15 -5.40
N THR A 67 15.90 -6.37 -5.87
CA THR A 67 15.71 -6.67 -7.29
C THR A 67 14.27 -6.41 -7.74
N PRO A 68 14.05 -5.77 -8.91
CA PRO A 68 12.72 -5.51 -9.46
C PRO A 68 11.85 -6.78 -9.56
N SER A 69 10.57 -6.66 -9.20
CA SER A 69 9.62 -7.78 -9.26
C SER A 69 9.56 -8.42 -10.66
N SER A 70 9.74 -7.65 -11.74
CA SER A 70 9.75 -8.10 -13.14
C SER A 70 10.83 -9.13 -13.46
N ILE A 71 11.92 -9.16 -12.70
CA ILE A 71 12.99 -10.16 -12.79
C ILE A 71 12.70 -11.30 -11.80
N VAL A 72 12.37 -10.95 -10.56
CA VAL A 72 12.23 -11.94 -9.49
C VAL A 72 11.14 -12.97 -9.75
N TRP A 73 10.01 -12.59 -10.36
CA TRP A 73 8.96 -13.57 -10.66
C TRP A 73 9.41 -14.66 -11.64
N ARG A 74 10.44 -14.39 -12.48
CA ARG A 74 10.98 -15.38 -13.43
C ARG A 74 11.81 -16.45 -12.75
N ILE A 75 12.19 -16.26 -11.48
CA ILE A 75 12.96 -17.22 -10.70
C ILE A 75 12.09 -18.39 -10.25
N ASP A 76 10.78 -18.18 -10.06
CA ASP A 76 9.80 -19.22 -9.70
C ASP A 76 9.53 -20.13 -10.92
N MET A 77 10.48 -21.04 -11.19
CA MET A 77 10.50 -21.90 -12.36
C MET A 77 9.57 -23.11 -12.17
N ASN A 78 9.40 -23.57 -10.93
CA ASN A 78 8.43 -24.62 -10.58
C ASN A 78 7.00 -24.08 -10.39
N GLN A 79 6.84 -22.76 -10.30
CA GLN A 79 5.56 -22.03 -10.30
C GLN A 79 4.69 -22.35 -9.10
N ASN A 80 5.33 -22.58 -7.97
CA ASN A 80 4.65 -22.84 -6.70
C ASN A 80 4.39 -21.55 -5.91
N GLY A 81 4.77 -20.39 -6.45
CA GLY A 81 4.61 -19.09 -5.82
C GLY A 81 5.71 -18.76 -4.80
N MET A 82 6.80 -19.53 -4.79
CA MET A 82 7.95 -19.34 -3.91
C MET A 82 9.26 -19.27 -4.71
N ILE A 83 10.32 -18.83 -4.05
CA ILE A 83 11.70 -19.00 -4.51
C ILE A 83 12.34 -20.00 -3.54
N ASP A 84 12.61 -21.20 -4.03
CA ASP A 84 13.11 -22.31 -3.22
C ASP A 84 14.31 -23.05 -3.88
N ASP A 85 14.79 -24.10 -3.23
CA ASP A 85 15.94 -24.88 -3.70
C ASP A 85 15.67 -25.62 -5.03
N GLU A 86 14.42 -25.89 -5.39
CA GLU A 86 14.06 -26.49 -6.68
C GLU A 86 14.32 -25.51 -7.83
N ASP A 87 13.93 -24.25 -7.67
CA ASP A 87 14.20 -23.20 -8.67
C ASP A 87 15.69 -23.04 -8.96
N LEU A 88 16.50 -22.98 -7.89
CA LEU A 88 17.96 -22.86 -8.03
C LEU A 88 18.56 -24.08 -8.74
N ARG A 89 18.05 -25.28 -8.45
CA ARG A 89 18.50 -26.51 -9.11
C ARG A 89 18.12 -26.53 -10.59
N ILE A 90 16.90 -26.08 -10.94
CA ILE A 90 16.43 -26.02 -12.33
C ILE A 90 17.34 -25.08 -13.14
N LEU A 91 17.57 -23.85 -12.68
CA LEU A 91 18.40 -22.89 -13.42
C LEU A 91 19.85 -23.37 -13.57
N ARG A 92 20.44 -23.92 -12.50
CA ARG A 92 21.81 -24.49 -12.54
C ARG A 92 21.91 -25.65 -13.52
N ALA A 93 20.90 -26.51 -13.60
CA ALA A 93 20.87 -27.62 -14.56
C ALA A 93 20.78 -27.14 -16.02
N LEU A 94 19.96 -26.11 -16.29
CA LEU A 94 19.85 -25.50 -17.62
C LEU A 94 21.18 -24.92 -18.08
N VAL A 95 21.86 -24.17 -17.22
CA VAL A 95 23.15 -23.56 -17.54
C VAL A 95 24.25 -24.61 -17.70
N ALA A 96 24.25 -25.66 -16.86
CA ALA A 96 25.18 -26.79 -16.99
C ALA A 96 25.01 -27.56 -18.32
N SER A 97 23.79 -27.57 -18.87
CA SER A 97 23.47 -28.15 -20.18
C SER A 97 23.59 -27.16 -21.34
N ALA A 98 24.36 -26.08 -21.17
CA ALA A 98 24.58 -25.04 -22.18
C ALA A 98 23.28 -24.40 -22.72
N GLY A 99 22.24 -24.33 -21.88
CA GLY A 99 20.94 -23.76 -22.22
C GLY A 99 20.00 -24.71 -22.98
N ASP A 100 20.34 -25.99 -23.13
CA ASP A 100 19.44 -26.99 -23.72
C ASP A 100 18.50 -27.59 -22.64
N PRO A 101 17.19 -27.27 -22.67
CA PRO A 101 16.25 -27.73 -21.67
C PRO A 101 15.93 -29.23 -21.80
N TYR A 102 16.06 -29.82 -22.99
CA TYR A 102 15.84 -31.26 -23.18
C TYR A 102 17.01 -32.06 -22.62
N ALA A 103 18.24 -31.58 -22.82
CA ALA A 103 19.43 -32.19 -22.22
C ALA A 103 19.42 -32.05 -20.68
N ALA A 104 18.99 -30.90 -20.15
CA ALA A 104 18.84 -30.71 -18.70
C ALA A 104 17.79 -31.66 -18.09
N GLU A 105 16.63 -31.82 -18.75
CA GLU A 105 15.59 -32.77 -18.34
C GLU A 105 16.11 -34.22 -18.33
N GLU A 106 16.80 -34.65 -19.38
CA GLU A 106 17.38 -35.99 -19.47
C GLU A 106 18.40 -36.24 -18.35
N GLN A 107 19.30 -35.28 -18.10
CA GLN A 107 20.28 -35.37 -17.02
C GLN A 107 19.64 -35.39 -15.62
N ALA A 108 18.53 -34.68 -15.41
CA ALA A 108 17.80 -34.69 -14.16
C ALA A 108 17.13 -36.05 -13.90
N HIS A 109 16.48 -36.62 -14.92
CA HIS A 109 15.87 -37.95 -14.83
C HIS A 109 16.90 -39.06 -14.57
N LEU A 110 18.12 -38.95 -15.13
CA LEU A 110 19.22 -39.89 -14.84
C LEU A 110 19.67 -39.88 -13.36
N LYS A 111 19.31 -38.83 -12.60
CA LYS A 111 19.62 -38.68 -11.17
C LYS A 111 18.39 -38.89 -10.28
N ASP A 112 17.31 -39.48 -10.80
CA ASP A 112 16.00 -39.61 -10.15
C ASP A 112 15.43 -38.27 -9.65
N GLY A 113 15.81 -37.17 -10.31
CA GLY A 113 15.33 -35.82 -10.01
C GLY A 113 14.08 -35.45 -10.79
N ASN A 114 13.19 -34.67 -10.17
CA ASN A 114 12.08 -34.01 -10.87
C ASN A 114 12.61 -32.79 -11.65
N PHE A 115 12.12 -32.57 -12.86
CA PHE A 115 12.46 -31.41 -13.69
C PHE A 115 11.24 -30.99 -14.54
N PRO A 116 10.93 -29.68 -14.67
CA PRO A 116 9.81 -29.24 -15.48
C PRO A 116 9.97 -29.66 -16.94
N ARG A 117 8.86 -29.92 -17.64
CA ARG A 117 8.96 -30.15 -19.09
C ARG A 117 9.51 -28.89 -19.76
N PRO A 118 10.36 -28.98 -20.79
CA PRO A 118 10.92 -27.80 -21.46
C PRO A 118 9.90 -26.72 -21.85
N ARG A 119 8.69 -27.11 -22.25
CA ARG A 119 7.58 -26.18 -22.57
C ARG A 119 7.03 -25.41 -21.37
N GLU A 120 7.17 -25.95 -20.16
CA GLU A 120 6.68 -25.35 -18.90
C GLU A 120 7.58 -24.21 -18.43
N LEU A 121 8.80 -24.14 -18.96
CA LEU A 121 9.75 -23.04 -18.79
C LEU A 121 9.40 -21.82 -19.68
N TYR A 122 8.39 -21.91 -20.54
CA TYR A 122 7.91 -20.81 -21.38
C TYR A 122 6.45 -20.49 -21.02
N ARG A 123 6.12 -19.21 -20.85
CA ARG A 123 4.78 -18.77 -20.44
C ARG A 123 4.24 -17.66 -21.30
N TYR A 124 3.01 -17.83 -21.76
CA TYR A 124 2.21 -16.73 -22.32
C TYR A 124 1.61 -15.92 -21.19
N ILE A 125 1.86 -14.63 -21.22
CA ILE A 125 1.65 -13.73 -20.10
C ILE A 125 0.90 -12.53 -20.62
N SER A 126 -0.25 -12.21 -20.01
CA SER A 126 -0.94 -10.97 -20.32
C SER A 126 -0.10 -9.79 -19.82
N ILE A 127 0.16 -8.83 -20.70
CA ILE A 127 0.91 -7.60 -20.37
C ILE A 127 0.19 -6.80 -19.28
N GLU A 128 -1.13 -6.96 -19.17
CA GLU A 128 -1.98 -6.22 -18.23
C GLU A 128 -2.19 -6.94 -16.89
N GLU A 129 -1.69 -8.18 -16.73
CA GLU A 129 -1.90 -8.98 -15.54
C GLU A 129 -0.92 -8.61 -14.42
N TYR A 130 -1.46 -8.29 -13.24
CA TYR A 130 -0.66 -8.09 -12.03
C TYR A 130 -0.04 -9.41 -11.58
N ARG A 131 1.25 -9.38 -11.28
CA ARG A 131 2.02 -10.54 -10.87
C ARG A 131 2.52 -10.36 -9.45
N PRO A 132 2.01 -11.13 -8.48
CA PRO A 132 2.56 -11.11 -7.15
C PRO A 132 4.02 -11.58 -7.22
N ARG A 133 4.85 -10.94 -6.41
CA ARG A 133 6.22 -11.40 -6.19
C ARG A 133 6.15 -12.78 -5.49
N PRO A 134 6.87 -13.81 -5.97
CA PRO A 134 6.98 -15.08 -5.27
C PRO A 134 7.58 -14.89 -3.87
N LEU A 135 7.12 -15.70 -2.91
CA LEU A 135 7.60 -15.64 -1.52
C LEU A 135 9.01 -16.19 -1.41
N TRP A 136 9.85 -15.54 -0.62
CA TRP A 136 11.17 -16.06 -0.30
C TRP A 136 11.06 -17.30 0.60
N ALA A 137 11.55 -18.45 0.11
CA ALA A 137 11.53 -19.74 0.81
C ALA A 137 12.92 -20.39 0.89
N LEU A 138 13.98 -19.59 0.80
CA LEU A 138 15.37 -20.05 0.96
C LEU A 138 15.91 -19.69 2.35
N PRO A 139 16.88 -20.45 2.90
CA PRO A 139 17.55 -20.09 4.15
C PRO A 139 18.15 -18.69 4.10
N TYR A 140 17.84 -17.86 5.10
CA TYR A 140 18.40 -16.52 5.24
C TYR A 140 19.69 -16.52 6.09
N PRO A 141 20.88 -16.25 5.51
CA PRO A 141 22.15 -16.39 6.24
C PRO A 141 22.30 -15.46 7.44
N LEU A 142 21.64 -14.30 7.42
CA LEU A 142 21.72 -13.27 8.47
C LEU A 142 20.62 -13.43 9.53
N ALA A 143 19.92 -14.57 9.56
CA ALA A 143 18.88 -14.83 10.56
C ALA A 143 19.44 -14.95 11.99
N ALA A 144 20.69 -15.43 12.14
CA ALA A 144 21.30 -15.69 13.44
C ALA A 144 21.58 -14.41 14.26
N ASP A 145 21.91 -13.33 13.55
CA ASP A 145 22.26 -12.00 14.05
C ASP A 145 21.19 -10.95 13.72
N SER A 146 19.99 -11.39 13.33
CA SER A 146 18.85 -10.53 13.01
C SER A 146 18.36 -9.72 14.22
N ILE A 147 17.87 -8.49 13.95
CA ILE A 147 17.16 -7.68 14.95
C ILE A 147 15.88 -8.38 15.43
N LEU A 148 15.25 -9.17 14.57
CA LEU A 148 14.20 -10.10 14.92
C LEU A 148 14.84 -11.36 15.50
N VAL A 149 15.19 -11.31 16.79
CA VAL A 149 15.91 -12.41 17.49
C VAL A 149 15.26 -13.80 17.41
N TRP A 150 13.99 -13.85 17.00
CA TRP A 150 13.22 -15.07 16.80
C TRP A 150 13.22 -15.59 15.35
N LEU A 151 13.71 -14.83 14.37
CA LEU A 151 13.70 -15.18 12.94
C LEU A 151 14.40 -16.52 12.67
N LYS A 152 15.55 -16.74 13.30
CA LYS A 152 16.30 -18.02 13.23
C LYS A 152 15.51 -19.25 13.69
N ASN A 153 14.42 -19.07 14.44
CA ASN A 153 13.59 -20.17 14.94
C ASN A 153 12.41 -20.47 14.01
N ILE A 154 12.19 -19.66 12.97
CA ILE A 154 11.17 -19.95 11.96
C ILE A 154 11.76 -20.93 10.96
N PRO A 155 11.12 -22.09 10.74
CA PRO A 155 11.57 -23.02 9.72
C PRO A 155 11.44 -22.38 8.34
N THR A 156 12.39 -22.68 7.46
CA THR A 156 12.28 -22.31 6.05
C THR A 156 10.98 -22.89 5.47
N PRO A 157 10.16 -22.09 4.77
CA PRO A 157 8.92 -22.58 4.17
C PRO A 157 9.18 -23.69 3.16
N ALA A 158 8.33 -24.72 3.15
CA ALA A 158 8.43 -25.84 2.21
C ALA A 158 7.18 -26.03 1.34
N SER A 159 6.09 -25.33 1.65
CA SER A 159 4.79 -25.46 1.00
C SER A 159 3.94 -24.22 1.26
N THR A 160 3.00 -23.94 0.37
CA THR A 160 1.91 -22.97 0.53
C THR A 160 0.52 -23.65 0.37
N SER A 161 0.50 -24.99 0.42
CA SER A 161 -0.67 -25.82 0.08
C SER A 161 -1.84 -25.64 1.05
N SER A 162 -1.56 -25.28 2.29
CA SER A 162 -2.58 -24.97 3.31
C SER A 162 -2.46 -23.52 3.79
N TYR A 163 -3.56 -22.97 4.31
CA TYR A 163 -3.56 -21.60 4.85
C TYR A 163 -2.49 -21.36 5.94
N PRO A 164 -2.30 -22.26 6.94
CA PRO A 164 -1.24 -22.06 7.95
C PRO A 164 0.17 -22.06 7.36
N GLU A 165 0.42 -22.91 6.35
CA GLU A 165 1.71 -22.97 5.66
C GLU A 165 1.95 -21.68 4.85
N ALA A 166 0.96 -21.24 4.06
CA ALA A 166 1.03 -20.00 3.29
C ALA A 166 1.19 -18.76 4.19
N LEU A 167 0.59 -18.77 5.38
CA LEU A 167 0.76 -17.71 6.37
C LEU A 167 2.16 -17.72 6.98
N THR A 168 2.69 -18.90 7.33
CA THR A 168 4.06 -19.05 7.84
C THR A 168 5.08 -18.61 6.80
N ALA A 169 4.87 -18.99 5.53
CA ALA A 169 5.72 -18.57 4.41
C ALA A 169 5.76 -17.05 4.25
N ALA A 170 4.61 -16.38 4.33
CA ALA A 170 4.55 -14.94 4.23
C ALA A 170 5.15 -14.21 5.45
N VAL A 171 4.98 -14.76 6.66
CA VAL A 171 5.64 -14.22 7.87
C VAL A 171 7.16 -14.33 7.73
N TYR A 172 7.66 -15.46 7.21
CA TYR A 172 9.08 -15.63 6.94
C TYR A 172 9.59 -14.62 5.91
N ASP A 173 8.92 -14.52 4.76
CA ASP A 173 9.24 -13.56 3.68
C ASP A 173 9.31 -12.11 4.20
N GLU A 174 8.27 -11.62 4.88
CA GLU A 174 8.25 -10.25 5.41
C GLU A 174 9.27 -10.04 6.52
N ALA A 175 9.56 -11.05 7.35
CA ALA A 175 10.58 -10.94 8.39
C ALA A 175 12.00 -10.83 7.81
N VAL A 176 12.30 -11.59 6.75
CA VAL A 176 13.56 -11.43 6.00
C VAL A 176 13.63 -10.04 5.37
N ARG A 177 12.56 -9.61 4.70
CA ARG A 177 12.49 -8.27 4.09
C ARG A 177 12.75 -7.15 5.09
N PHE A 178 12.10 -7.22 6.25
CA PHE A 178 12.29 -6.25 7.32
C PHE A 178 13.73 -6.22 7.81
N ASP A 179 14.34 -7.36 8.08
CA ASP A 179 15.71 -7.42 8.58
C ASP A 179 16.71 -6.82 7.59
N GLN A 180 16.52 -7.08 6.29
CA GLN A 180 17.35 -6.46 5.24
C GLN A 180 17.20 -4.94 5.21
N ALA A 181 15.95 -4.44 5.21
CA ALA A 181 15.68 -3.01 5.23
C ALA A 181 16.23 -2.34 6.50
N TRP A 182 16.08 -2.99 7.66
CA TRP A 182 16.60 -2.52 8.94
C TRP A 182 18.12 -2.35 8.90
N ARG A 183 18.87 -3.35 8.44
CA ARG A 183 20.34 -3.31 8.41
C ARG A 183 20.89 -2.18 7.54
N GLN A 184 20.20 -1.86 6.44
CA GLN A 184 20.58 -0.72 5.60
C GLN A 184 20.42 0.63 6.33
N ARG A 185 19.57 0.68 7.37
CA ARG A 185 19.12 1.92 8.01
C ARG A 185 19.58 2.11 9.44
N GLU A 186 19.81 1.04 10.20
CA GLU A 186 20.05 1.08 11.65
C GLU A 186 21.11 2.12 12.07
N SER A 187 22.22 2.18 11.35
CA SER A 187 23.31 3.12 11.63
C SER A 187 22.93 4.59 11.45
N GLN A 188 21.85 4.87 10.69
CA GLN A 188 21.39 6.20 10.31
C GLN A 188 20.16 6.66 11.11
N LEU A 189 19.58 5.80 11.94
CA LEU A 189 18.40 6.14 12.73
C LEU A 189 18.72 7.18 13.80
N LEU A 190 17.92 8.24 13.83
CA LEU A 190 17.89 9.25 14.88
C LEU A 190 17.48 8.62 16.23
N PRO A 191 17.84 9.21 17.37
CA PRO A 191 17.45 8.70 18.69
C PRO A 191 15.93 8.46 18.82
N ILE A 192 15.12 9.42 18.36
CA ILE A 192 13.65 9.32 18.38
C ILE A 192 13.11 8.16 17.52
N GLU A 193 13.77 7.85 16.40
CA GLU A 193 13.39 6.74 15.52
C GLU A 193 13.75 5.39 16.15
N ARG A 194 14.88 5.31 16.86
CA ARG A 194 15.28 4.10 17.59
C ARG A 194 14.29 3.77 18.70
N GLU A 195 13.85 4.78 19.45
CA GLU A 195 12.83 4.62 20.49
C GLU A 195 11.50 4.14 19.90
N TYR A 196 11.09 4.72 18.77
CA TYR A 196 9.89 4.30 18.05
C TYR A 196 9.99 2.83 17.57
N ALA A 197 11.08 2.49 16.89
CA ALA A 197 11.32 1.14 16.40
C ALA A 197 11.35 0.10 17.54
N ALA A 198 11.95 0.43 18.68
CA ALA A 198 12.01 -0.46 19.83
C ALA A 198 10.61 -0.87 20.34
N ARG A 199 9.65 0.06 20.36
CA ARG A 199 8.26 -0.23 20.74
C ARG A 199 7.58 -1.19 19.78
N LYS A 200 7.72 -0.98 18.46
CA LYS A 200 7.17 -1.88 17.43
C LYS A 200 7.82 -3.26 17.42
N LEU A 201 9.14 -3.32 17.57
CA LEU A 201 9.89 -4.59 17.69
C LEU A 201 9.43 -5.41 18.91
N ALA A 202 9.16 -4.76 20.04
CA ALA A 202 8.61 -5.42 21.23
C ALA A 202 7.21 -5.99 20.98
N HIS A 203 6.35 -5.24 20.28
CA HIS A 203 5.01 -5.68 19.91
C HIS A 203 5.04 -6.92 18.99
N VAL A 204 5.84 -6.87 17.92
CA VAL A 204 6.02 -7.99 16.99
C VAL A 204 6.56 -9.24 17.70
N LYS A 205 7.51 -9.07 18.63
CA LYS A 205 8.00 -10.18 19.47
C LYS A 205 6.90 -10.79 20.36
N ALA A 206 5.99 -9.97 20.87
CA ALA A 206 4.86 -10.45 21.67
C ALA A 206 3.87 -11.27 20.82
N LEU A 207 3.55 -10.79 19.60
CA LEU A 207 2.69 -11.50 18.65
C LEU A 207 3.28 -12.84 18.21
N PHE A 208 4.60 -12.88 17.95
CA PHE A 208 5.30 -14.12 17.65
C PHE A 208 5.17 -15.14 18.79
N ARG A 209 5.37 -14.70 20.05
CA ARG A 209 5.28 -15.58 21.23
C ARG A 209 3.87 -16.09 21.50
N SER A 210 2.84 -15.31 21.20
CA SER A 210 1.45 -15.73 21.36
C SER A 210 0.95 -16.63 20.23
N GLY A 211 1.70 -16.75 19.13
CA GLY A 211 1.29 -17.51 17.94
C GLY A 211 0.21 -16.80 17.11
N ALA A 212 0.01 -15.49 17.30
CA ALA A 212 -0.94 -14.68 16.54
C ALA A 212 -0.37 -14.36 15.14
N GLN A 213 -0.25 -15.38 14.27
CA GLN A 213 0.49 -15.32 13.01
C GLN A 213 -0.02 -14.27 12.02
N TYR A 214 -1.34 -14.07 11.96
CA TYR A 214 -1.93 -13.12 11.03
C TYR A 214 -1.69 -11.67 11.48
N GLU A 215 -1.90 -11.40 12.77
CA GLU A 215 -1.56 -10.12 13.39
C GLU A 215 -0.05 -9.84 13.32
N LEU A 216 0.78 -10.87 13.52
CA LEU A 216 2.23 -10.80 13.34
C LEU A 216 2.59 -10.37 11.91
N LEU A 217 1.95 -10.96 10.90
CA LEU A 217 2.17 -10.59 9.51
C LEU A 217 1.83 -9.12 9.24
N LEU A 218 0.68 -8.63 9.72
CA LEU A 218 0.29 -7.23 9.55
C LEU A 218 1.27 -6.26 10.23
N ALA A 219 1.72 -6.60 11.44
CA ALA A 219 2.70 -5.79 12.16
C ALA A 219 4.09 -5.83 11.50
N LEU A 220 4.48 -6.95 10.89
CA LEU A 220 5.71 -7.06 10.09
C LEU A 220 5.61 -6.22 8.81
N MET A 221 4.48 -6.27 8.10
CA MET A 221 4.27 -5.41 6.92
C MET A 221 4.39 -3.93 7.28
N GLU A 222 3.79 -3.49 8.39
CA GLU A 222 3.95 -2.11 8.88
C GLU A 222 5.42 -1.78 9.21
N LEU A 223 6.14 -2.70 9.86
CA LEU A 223 7.58 -2.55 10.14
C LEU A 223 8.43 -2.49 8.87
N VAL A 224 8.10 -3.26 7.83
CA VAL A 224 8.76 -3.20 6.51
C VAL A 224 8.51 -1.85 5.88
N GLU A 225 7.26 -1.38 5.86
CA GLU A 225 6.94 -0.07 5.31
C GLU A 225 7.71 1.02 6.04
N ASP A 226 7.79 0.95 7.37
CA ASP A 226 8.62 1.82 8.18
C ASP A 226 10.12 1.69 7.84
N ALA A 227 10.71 0.50 7.84
CA ALA A 227 12.15 0.33 7.59
C ALA A 227 12.58 0.79 6.19
N GLU A 228 11.71 0.63 5.20
CA GLU A 228 11.98 1.07 3.84
C GLU A 228 11.70 2.57 3.61
N THR A 229 10.96 3.23 4.52
CA THR A 229 10.54 4.65 4.37
C THR A 229 11.09 5.59 5.44
N LEU A 230 11.43 5.11 6.63
CA LEU A 230 12.06 5.87 7.71
C LEU A 230 13.43 6.36 7.23
N THR A 231 13.72 7.62 7.52
CA THR A 231 14.94 8.36 7.17
C THR A 231 15.16 8.61 5.68
N VAL A 232 14.57 9.69 5.17
CA VAL A 232 15.28 10.47 4.15
C VAL A 232 16.47 11.15 4.84
N ARG A 233 17.71 11.03 4.33
CA ARG A 233 18.81 11.85 4.86
C ARG A 233 18.42 13.33 4.78
N GLY A 234 18.55 14.05 5.89
CA GLY A 234 18.16 15.47 5.98
C GLY A 234 16.67 15.72 6.16
N GLN A 235 15.87 14.69 6.50
CA GLN A 235 14.47 14.89 6.85
C GLN A 235 14.34 15.78 8.09
N PRO A 236 13.46 16.80 8.07
CA PRO A 236 13.19 17.60 9.27
C PRO A 236 12.66 16.73 10.41
N GLU A 237 12.99 17.08 11.65
CA GLU A 237 12.47 16.37 12.84
C GLU A 237 10.95 16.45 12.95
N PHE A 238 10.34 17.49 12.39
CA PHE A 238 8.92 17.79 12.59
C PHE A 238 7.99 16.64 12.14
N PRO A 239 8.11 16.05 10.94
CA PRO A 239 7.39 14.83 10.57
C PRO A 239 7.47 13.69 11.59
N LEU A 240 8.64 13.44 12.19
CA LEU A 240 8.80 12.39 13.20
C LEU A 240 8.05 12.73 14.49
N LYS A 241 8.07 14.01 14.90
CA LYS A 241 7.30 14.49 16.05
C LYS A 241 5.78 14.35 15.84
N LEU A 242 5.29 14.30 14.60
CA LEU A 242 3.88 13.98 14.32
C LEU A 242 3.49 12.57 14.79
N LEU A 243 4.43 11.60 14.73
CA LEU A 243 4.19 10.25 15.25
C LEU A 243 4.13 10.23 16.78
N THR A 244 4.96 11.03 17.44
CA THR A 244 4.91 11.20 18.90
C THR A 244 3.56 11.75 19.33
N LEU A 245 3.11 12.85 18.70
CA LEU A 245 1.80 13.42 18.97
C LEU A 245 0.68 12.40 18.73
N ARG A 246 0.74 11.67 17.62
CA ARG A 246 -0.24 10.60 17.30
C ARG A 246 -0.32 9.56 18.41
N ASP A 247 0.82 9.11 18.93
CA ASP A 247 0.84 8.13 20.02
C ASP A 247 0.23 8.71 21.30
N HIS A 248 0.54 9.98 21.64
CA HIS A 248 -0.11 10.66 22.76
C HIS A 248 -1.63 10.79 22.58
N LEU A 249 -2.13 11.03 21.36
CA LEU A 249 -3.59 11.05 21.12
C LEU A 249 -4.24 9.69 21.39
N ARG A 250 -3.57 8.59 21.06
CA ARG A 250 -4.02 7.22 21.38
C ARG A 250 -4.00 6.98 22.89
N GLU A 251 -2.98 7.46 23.59
CA GLU A 251 -2.90 7.39 25.05
C GLU A 251 -4.03 8.18 25.72
N VAL A 252 -4.39 9.36 25.20
CA VAL A 252 -5.57 10.12 25.66
C VAL A 252 -6.83 9.27 25.52
N LEU A 253 -7.08 8.63 24.37
CA LEU A 253 -8.23 7.74 24.16
C LEU A 253 -8.28 6.57 25.15
N GLY A 254 -7.12 6.01 25.51
CA GLY A 254 -6.99 4.92 26.48
C GLY A 254 -6.95 5.36 27.95
N SER A 255 -6.98 6.67 28.22
CA SER A 255 -6.71 7.22 29.56
C SER A 255 -7.91 7.15 30.51
N PRO A 256 -7.65 7.14 31.84
CA PRO A 256 -8.70 7.34 32.84
C PRO A 256 -9.50 8.64 32.64
N LEU A 257 -8.83 9.72 32.19
CA LEU A 257 -9.47 11.00 31.90
C LEU A 257 -10.57 10.85 30.83
N TYR A 258 -10.25 10.17 29.73
CA TYR A 258 -11.22 9.94 28.66
C TYR A 258 -12.36 9.02 29.11
N ALA A 259 -12.07 8.02 29.96
CA ALA A 259 -13.10 7.17 30.57
C ALA A 259 -14.07 7.98 31.45
N GLU A 260 -13.58 8.97 32.20
CA GLU A 260 -14.42 9.87 32.99
C GLU A 260 -15.25 10.82 32.11
N PHE A 261 -14.68 11.35 31.03
CA PHE A 261 -15.41 12.14 30.02
C PHE A 261 -16.55 11.32 29.40
N LYS A 262 -16.27 10.07 28.99
CA LYS A 262 -17.27 9.13 28.50
C LYS A 262 -18.38 8.84 29.51
N ALA A 263 -18.05 8.83 30.79
CA ALA A 263 -19.03 8.68 31.88
C ALA A 263 -19.78 9.97 32.22
N GLY A 264 -19.54 11.08 31.51
CA GLY A 264 -20.15 12.39 31.77
C GLY A 264 -19.63 13.08 33.04
N LYS A 265 -18.51 12.61 33.60
CA LYS A 265 -17.91 13.14 34.84
C LYS A 265 -16.90 14.26 34.59
N GLN A 266 -16.40 14.38 33.37
CA GLN A 266 -15.45 15.40 32.95
C GLN A 266 -16.02 16.21 31.78
N ASP A 267 -15.64 17.49 31.71
CA ASP A 267 -15.97 18.36 30.59
C ASP A 267 -15.00 18.15 29.42
N TRP A 268 -15.46 18.36 28.20
CA TRP A 268 -14.65 18.23 26.99
C TRP A 268 -13.42 19.15 27.01
N ARG A 269 -13.48 20.31 27.68
CA ARG A 269 -12.35 21.24 27.80
C ARG A 269 -11.15 20.60 28.46
N THR A 270 -11.36 19.73 29.44
CA THR A 270 -10.26 19.03 30.12
C THR A 270 -9.53 18.09 29.16
N VAL A 271 -10.27 17.39 28.30
CA VAL A 271 -9.70 16.51 27.28
C VAL A 271 -8.92 17.32 26.25
N LEU A 272 -9.52 18.39 25.69
CA LEU A 272 -8.85 19.22 24.69
C LEU A 272 -7.65 19.99 25.24
N LYS A 273 -7.65 20.34 26.53
CA LYS A 273 -6.49 20.92 27.19
C LYS A 273 -5.30 19.96 27.17
N VAL A 274 -5.50 18.69 27.53
CA VAL A 274 -4.44 17.67 27.47
C VAL A 274 -3.93 17.50 26.03
N VAL A 275 -4.83 17.51 25.04
CA VAL A 275 -4.43 17.48 23.62
C VAL A 275 -3.57 18.70 23.25
N SER A 276 -3.96 19.90 23.67
CA SER A 276 -3.20 21.13 23.40
C SER A 276 -1.83 21.10 24.08
N ASP A 277 -1.76 20.62 25.32
CA ASP A 277 -0.51 20.45 26.06
C ASP A 277 0.43 19.48 25.33
N HIS A 278 -0.07 18.36 24.80
CA HIS A 278 0.73 17.46 23.97
C HIS A 278 1.21 18.13 22.67
N ILE A 279 0.36 18.89 21.97
CA ILE A 279 0.79 19.61 20.75
C ILE A 279 1.89 20.62 21.07
N LEU A 280 1.80 21.32 22.20
CA LEU A 280 2.83 22.26 22.64
C LEU A 280 4.14 21.54 22.99
N ILE A 281 4.08 20.45 23.74
CA ILE A 281 5.25 19.67 24.18
C ILE A 281 5.95 19.02 22.98
N ASP A 282 5.19 18.36 22.12
CA ASP A 282 5.73 17.53 21.04
C ASP A 282 6.17 18.37 19.84
N LEU A 283 5.41 19.42 19.51
CA LEU A 283 5.59 20.19 18.27
C LEU A 283 5.98 21.65 18.49
N GLY A 284 5.89 22.16 19.71
CA GLY A 284 6.16 23.57 20.01
C GLY A 284 5.08 24.52 19.48
N LEU A 285 3.87 24.02 19.22
CA LEU A 285 2.76 24.80 18.65
C LEU A 285 1.68 25.03 19.72
N ALA A 286 1.28 26.29 19.90
CA ALA A 286 0.24 26.65 20.86
C ALA A 286 -1.12 26.74 20.16
N TYR A 287 -2.11 26.02 20.68
CA TYR A 287 -3.49 26.05 20.20
C TYR A 287 -4.47 26.31 21.33
N ASP A 288 -5.34 27.29 21.13
CA ASP A 288 -6.55 27.47 21.94
C ASP A 288 -7.75 26.92 21.17
N PHE A 289 -8.22 25.75 21.60
CA PHE A 289 -9.34 25.05 20.95
C PHE A 289 -10.68 25.75 21.13
N GLU A 290 -10.83 26.64 22.13
CA GLU A 290 -12.07 27.38 22.32
C GLU A 290 -12.23 28.52 21.30
N THR A 291 -11.11 29.08 20.85
CA THR A 291 -11.08 30.22 19.93
C THR A 291 -10.57 29.85 18.53
N LEU A 292 -10.37 28.56 18.26
CA LEU A 292 -9.81 28.10 17.00
C LEU A 292 -10.76 28.40 15.83
N GLY A 293 -10.32 29.30 14.95
CA GLY A 293 -11.09 29.73 13.79
C GLY A 293 -11.27 28.64 12.70
N PRO A 294 -12.13 28.88 11.70
CA PRO A 294 -12.41 27.91 10.65
C PRO A 294 -11.19 27.58 9.79
N PRO A 295 -11.14 26.39 9.15
CA PRO A 295 -9.97 25.90 8.43
C PRO A 295 -9.59 26.75 7.21
N ARG A 296 -10.55 27.32 6.48
CA ARG A 296 -10.26 28.17 5.32
C ARG A 296 -11.25 29.31 5.18
N ASN A 297 -10.75 30.45 4.74
CA ASN A 297 -11.58 31.55 4.24
C ASN A 297 -11.45 31.66 2.71
N LEU A 298 -12.46 31.17 1.99
CA LEU A 298 -12.44 31.13 0.51
C LEU A 298 -12.64 32.51 -0.15
N THR A 299 -12.88 33.55 0.64
CA THR A 299 -12.87 34.94 0.13
C THR A 299 -11.44 35.44 -0.19
N HIS A 300 -10.40 34.73 0.27
CA HIS A 300 -9.01 35.05 -0.03
C HIS A 300 -8.58 34.36 -1.34
N LEU A 301 -8.21 35.15 -2.35
CA LEU A 301 -7.80 34.68 -3.68
C LEU A 301 -6.66 33.64 -3.63
N ALA A 302 -5.73 33.77 -2.69
CA ALA A 302 -4.62 32.83 -2.51
C ALA A 302 -5.10 31.38 -2.25
N ASN A 303 -6.19 31.21 -1.49
CA ASN A 303 -6.76 29.89 -1.23
C ASN A 303 -7.39 29.27 -2.50
N TYR A 304 -7.88 30.10 -3.42
CA TYR A 304 -8.40 29.65 -4.70
C TYR A 304 -7.29 29.19 -5.65
N LEU A 305 -6.21 29.97 -5.76
CA LEU A 305 -5.04 29.61 -6.58
C LEU A 305 -4.37 28.32 -6.12
N GLN A 306 -4.21 28.13 -4.80
CA GLN A 306 -3.69 26.89 -4.22
C GLN A 306 -4.57 25.68 -4.55
N ARG A 307 -5.89 25.86 -4.56
CA ARG A 307 -6.82 24.80 -4.96
C ARG A 307 -6.63 24.44 -6.44
N ALA A 308 -6.44 25.43 -7.31
CA ALA A 308 -6.21 25.19 -8.74
C ALA A 308 -4.92 24.40 -9.01
N GLU A 309 -3.83 24.72 -8.30
CA GLU A 309 -2.57 23.95 -8.37
C GLU A 309 -2.78 22.50 -7.97
N TRP A 310 -3.51 22.23 -6.88
CA TRP A 310 -3.80 20.87 -6.46
C TRP A 310 -4.60 20.08 -7.51
N GLN A 311 -5.54 20.74 -8.21
CA GLN A 311 -6.32 20.10 -9.27
C GLN A 311 -5.47 19.70 -10.48
N TYR A 312 -4.38 20.43 -10.77
CA TYR A 312 -3.48 20.08 -11.87
C TYR A 312 -2.92 18.66 -11.70
N TYR A 313 -2.37 18.32 -10.53
CA TYR A 313 -1.74 17.01 -10.31
C TYR A 313 -2.71 15.85 -10.42
N LYS A 314 -3.97 16.06 -10.03
CA LYS A 314 -5.06 15.09 -10.20
C LYS A 314 -5.34 14.79 -11.68
N SER A 315 -5.37 15.84 -12.50
CA SER A 315 -5.61 15.72 -13.94
C SER A 315 -4.48 15.06 -14.76
N THR A 316 -3.37 14.67 -14.12
CA THR A 316 -2.24 13.99 -14.79
C THR A 316 -2.32 12.46 -14.78
N ALA A 317 -3.34 11.87 -14.15
CA ALA A 317 -3.57 10.44 -14.14
C ALA A 317 -4.10 9.95 -15.51
N ARG A 318 -3.52 8.85 -16.00
CA ARG A 318 -3.91 8.18 -17.25
C ARG A 318 -4.70 6.91 -16.94
N GLU A 319 -5.47 6.43 -17.90
CA GLU A 319 -6.22 5.17 -17.77
C GLU A 319 -5.34 3.99 -17.32
N ASN A 320 -4.13 3.87 -17.88
CA ASN A 320 -3.19 2.81 -17.52
C ASN A 320 -2.73 2.89 -16.05
N ASP A 321 -2.65 4.10 -15.48
CA ASP A 321 -2.26 4.29 -14.08
C ASP A 321 -3.36 3.74 -13.16
N PHE A 322 -4.62 4.01 -13.50
CA PHE A 322 -5.76 3.46 -12.77
C PHE A 322 -5.82 1.93 -12.89
N ARG A 323 -5.61 1.38 -14.10
CA ARG A 323 -5.60 -0.07 -14.32
C ARG A 323 -4.53 -0.76 -13.49
N GLN A 324 -3.30 -0.23 -13.44
CA GLN A 324 -2.24 -0.78 -12.60
C GLN A 324 -2.59 -0.74 -11.11
N LEU A 325 -3.10 0.40 -10.63
CA LEU A 325 -3.47 0.55 -9.22
C LEU A 325 -4.64 -0.38 -8.83
N ILE A 326 -5.63 -0.55 -9.71
CA ILE A 326 -6.73 -1.51 -9.53
C ILE A 326 -6.19 -2.94 -9.51
N ALA A 327 -5.31 -3.29 -10.46
CA ALA A 327 -4.76 -4.64 -10.54
C ALA A 327 -3.94 -4.98 -9.28
N PHE A 328 -3.13 -4.05 -8.78
CA PHE A 328 -2.49 -4.17 -7.47
C PHE A 328 -3.51 -4.43 -6.36
N ALA A 329 -4.54 -3.60 -6.24
CA ALA A 329 -5.53 -3.74 -5.18
C ALA A 329 -6.38 -5.03 -5.26
N GLN A 330 -6.50 -5.61 -6.46
CA GLN A 330 -7.26 -6.85 -6.70
C GLN A 330 -6.43 -8.11 -6.49
N HIS A 331 -5.11 -8.03 -6.66
CA HIS A 331 -4.27 -9.22 -6.78
C HIS A 331 -3.10 -9.26 -5.79
N ASP A 332 -2.70 -8.14 -5.20
CA ASP A 332 -1.58 -8.11 -4.26
C ASP A 332 -1.96 -8.72 -2.89
N PRO A 333 -1.29 -9.80 -2.44
CA PRO A 333 -1.62 -10.45 -1.19
C PRO A 333 -1.39 -9.57 0.05
N ARG A 334 -0.40 -8.66 0.02
CA ARG A 334 -0.11 -7.73 1.13
C ARG A 334 -1.30 -6.78 1.29
N TYR A 335 -1.75 -6.18 0.18
CA TYR A 335 -2.90 -5.28 0.20
C TYR A 335 -4.19 -5.99 0.64
N LEU A 336 -4.52 -7.13 0.03
CA LEU A 336 -5.75 -7.88 0.33
C LEU A 336 -5.82 -8.31 1.80
N ARG A 337 -4.69 -8.73 2.38
CA ARG A 337 -4.61 -9.07 3.81
C ARG A 337 -4.78 -7.83 4.69
N ALA A 338 -4.15 -6.71 4.35
CA ALA A 338 -4.31 -5.47 5.11
C ALA A 338 -5.78 -5.02 5.16
N VAL A 339 -6.49 -5.07 4.02
CA VAL A 339 -7.89 -4.64 3.97
C VAL A 339 -8.82 -5.61 4.71
N ALA A 340 -8.56 -6.93 4.64
CA ALA A 340 -9.39 -7.95 5.28
C ALA A 340 -9.50 -7.81 6.81
N ARG A 341 -8.54 -7.14 7.47
CA ARG A 341 -8.56 -6.92 8.93
C ARG A 341 -9.07 -5.54 9.35
N THR A 342 -9.57 -4.74 8.43
CA THR A 342 -10.07 -3.42 8.79
C THR A 342 -11.37 -3.55 9.58
N SER A 343 -11.34 -3.15 10.86
CA SER A 343 -12.53 -3.17 11.72
C SER A 343 -13.59 -2.17 11.22
N LYS A 344 -14.83 -2.29 11.71
CA LYS A 344 -15.86 -1.26 11.48
C LYS A 344 -15.51 0.06 12.17
N ARG A 345 -16.17 1.16 11.75
CA ARG A 345 -16.06 2.48 12.37
C ARG A 345 -16.34 2.36 13.88
N LEU A 346 -15.66 3.17 14.68
CA LEU A 346 -15.78 3.22 16.16
C LEU A 346 -15.25 2.00 16.93
N GLN A 347 -14.97 0.85 16.29
CA GLN A 347 -14.53 -0.37 17.00
C GLN A 347 -13.02 -0.44 17.30
N ASP A 348 -12.19 0.19 16.47
CA ASP A 348 -10.74 0.31 16.71
C ASP A 348 -10.40 1.78 16.98
N PRO A 349 -10.34 2.22 18.25
CA PRO A 349 -10.07 3.61 18.60
C PRO A 349 -8.66 4.07 18.21
N ASN A 350 -7.71 3.15 18.02
CA ASN A 350 -6.31 3.49 17.77
C ASN A 350 -5.96 3.53 16.27
N VAL A 351 -6.88 3.09 15.41
CA VAL A 351 -6.71 2.98 13.95
C VAL A 351 -5.41 2.28 13.56
N GLU A 352 -5.08 1.20 14.29
CA GLU A 352 -3.79 0.50 14.18
C GLU A 352 -3.65 -0.15 12.79
N ASN A 353 -4.65 -0.94 12.37
CA ASN A 353 -4.60 -1.66 11.09
C ASN A 353 -5.20 -0.87 9.92
N HIS A 354 -5.86 0.25 10.19
CA HIS A 354 -6.62 0.98 9.17
C HIS A 354 -5.78 1.82 8.22
N ASN A 355 -4.55 2.15 8.60
CA ASN A 355 -3.66 2.98 7.80
C ASN A 355 -2.81 2.15 6.82
N LEU A 356 -2.51 0.90 7.15
CA LEU A 356 -1.66 0.03 6.34
C LEU A 356 -2.13 -0.13 4.88
N PRO A 357 -3.44 -0.32 4.57
CA PRO A 357 -3.89 -0.34 3.18
C PRO A 357 -3.54 0.94 2.41
N MET A 358 -3.66 2.12 3.06
CA MET A 358 -3.33 3.40 2.44
C MET A 358 -1.82 3.59 2.26
N VAL A 359 -1.00 3.08 3.20
CA VAL A 359 0.47 3.06 3.05
C VAL A 359 0.84 2.27 1.78
N LEU A 360 0.28 1.08 1.62
CA LEU A 360 0.55 0.19 0.49
C LEU A 360 0.08 0.80 -0.84
N LEU A 361 -1.11 1.39 -0.87
CA LEU A 361 -1.62 2.09 -2.06
C LEU A 361 -0.76 3.31 -2.43
N LEU A 362 -0.31 4.09 -1.44
CA LEU A 362 0.58 5.22 -1.69
C LEU A 362 1.91 4.76 -2.28
N ARG A 363 2.46 3.65 -1.78
CA ARG A 363 3.69 3.08 -2.32
C ARG A 363 3.54 2.64 -3.76
N GLU A 364 2.45 1.97 -4.08
CA GLU A 364 2.17 1.56 -5.45
C GLU A 364 1.90 2.76 -6.36
N ALA A 365 1.17 3.77 -5.90
CA ALA A 365 0.95 5.01 -6.64
C ALA A 365 2.27 5.75 -6.91
N LEU A 366 3.23 5.73 -5.98
CA LEU A 366 4.56 6.27 -6.18
C LEU A 366 5.34 5.51 -7.25
N ARG A 367 5.27 4.17 -7.24
CA ARG A 367 5.89 3.33 -8.28
C ARG A 367 5.32 3.67 -9.66
N ILE A 368 3.99 3.78 -9.78
CA ILE A 368 3.29 4.12 -11.03
C ILE A 368 3.63 5.54 -11.52
N LYS A 369 3.95 6.45 -10.59
CA LYS A 369 4.25 7.86 -10.89
C LYS A 369 5.75 8.19 -10.80
N ASP A 370 6.62 7.21 -10.95
CA ASP A 370 8.07 7.39 -11.01
C ASP A 370 8.63 8.18 -9.81
N GLY A 371 8.07 7.93 -8.61
CA GLY A 371 8.46 8.60 -7.38
C GLY A 371 7.90 10.02 -7.19
N ASP A 372 7.13 10.56 -8.13
CA ASP A 372 6.50 11.88 -8.00
C ASP A 372 5.35 11.84 -6.98
N LYS A 373 5.64 12.30 -5.76
CA LYS A 373 4.68 12.31 -4.66
C LYS A 373 3.42 13.11 -4.97
N LYS A 374 3.54 14.28 -5.60
CA LYS A 374 2.38 15.14 -5.87
C LYS A 374 1.43 14.44 -6.84
N LYS A 375 1.97 13.77 -7.87
CA LYS A 375 1.18 12.96 -8.80
C LYS A 375 0.65 11.68 -8.18
N ALA A 376 1.40 11.01 -7.31
CA ALA A 376 0.94 9.80 -6.62
C ALA A 376 -0.26 10.09 -5.71
N VAL A 377 -0.17 11.14 -4.90
CA VAL A 377 -1.30 11.58 -4.06
C VAL A 377 -2.47 12.07 -4.92
N GLY A 378 -2.19 12.73 -6.06
CA GLY A 378 -3.21 13.10 -7.05
C GLY A 378 -3.93 11.89 -7.67
N LEU A 379 -3.19 10.83 -8.02
CA LEU A 379 -3.72 9.57 -8.53
C LEU A 379 -4.64 8.90 -7.50
N LEU A 380 -4.23 8.81 -6.23
CA LEU A 380 -5.06 8.25 -5.18
C LEU A 380 -6.35 9.06 -4.95
N ASP A 381 -6.29 10.39 -5.06
CA ASP A 381 -7.47 11.23 -4.91
C ASP A 381 -8.50 10.98 -6.03
N GLU A 382 -8.02 10.84 -7.27
CA GLU A 382 -8.83 10.53 -8.45
C GLU A 382 -9.31 9.07 -8.48
N ALA A 383 -8.53 8.12 -7.96
CA ALA A 383 -8.87 6.70 -7.99
C ALA A 383 -9.86 6.31 -6.89
N ILE A 384 -9.79 6.95 -5.73
CA ILE A 384 -10.55 6.55 -4.55
C ILE A 384 -11.64 7.58 -4.26
N ARG A 385 -11.27 8.83 -3.95
CA ARG A 385 -12.20 9.82 -3.40
C ARG A 385 -13.26 10.28 -4.40
N ILE A 386 -12.88 10.49 -5.67
CA ILE A 386 -13.82 10.98 -6.70
C ILE A 386 -14.83 9.90 -7.10
N PRO A 387 -14.42 8.66 -7.45
CA PRO A 387 -15.35 7.58 -7.75
C PRO A 387 -16.23 7.25 -6.55
N TYR A 388 -15.71 7.33 -5.32
CA TYR A 388 -16.49 7.05 -4.12
C TYR A 388 -17.74 7.93 -4.00
N ALA A 389 -17.65 9.20 -4.38
CA ALA A 389 -18.82 10.09 -4.41
C ALA A 389 -19.88 9.62 -5.41
N TRP A 390 -19.47 9.07 -6.56
CA TRP A 390 -20.38 8.47 -7.54
C TRP A 390 -20.94 7.13 -7.06
N ILE A 391 -20.13 6.29 -6.43
CA ILE A 391 -20.57 4.98 -5.90
C ILE A 391 -21.60 5.13 -4.79
N LYS A 392 -21.46 6.14 -3.92
CA LYS A 392 -22.49 6.48 -2.91
C LYS A 392 -23.84 6.86 -3.54
N SER A 393 -23.88 7.25 -4.82
CA SER A 393 -25.13 7.54 -5.53
C SER A 393 -25.76 6.31 -6.20
N ILE A 394 -25.05 5.18 -6.25
CA ILE A 394 -25.51 3.91 -6.81
C ILE A 394 -26.07 3.05 -5.65
N SER A 395 -27.23 2.41 -5.86
CA SER A 395 -27.78 1.53 -4.82
C SER A 395 -26.89 0.29 -4.64
N ARG A 396 -26.84 -0.25 -3.42
CA ARG A 396 -25.96 -1.38 -3.09
C ARG A 396 -26.25 -2.62 -3.93
N GLU A 397 -27.52 -2.82 -4.28
CA GLU A 397 -28.00 -3.94 -5.10
C GLU A 397 -27.55 -3.83 -6.57
N ALA A 398 -27.21 -2.62 -7.02
CA ALA A 398 -26.72 -2.34 -8.37
C ALA A 398 -25.18 -2.34 -8.45
N LEU A 399 -24.47 -2.38 -7.33
CA LEU A 399 -23.02 -2.50 -7.30
C LEU A 399 -22.59 -3.95 -7.55
N PRO A 400 -21.52 -4.19 -8.33
CA PRO A 400 -20.95 -5.52 -8.48
C PRO A 400 -20.59 -6.10 -7.11
N GLY A 401 -21.03 -7.33 -6.80
CA GLY A 401 -20.75 -8.00 -5.52
C GLY A 401 -19.30 -8.46 -5.33
N SER A 402 -18.33 -7.81 -5.98
CA SER A 402 -16.92 -8.18 -5.86
C SER A 402 -16.30 -7.51 -4.62
N LEU A 403 -15.88 -8.34 -3.66
CA LEU A 403 -15.15 -7.93 -2.45
C LEU A 403 -13.96 -7.01 -2.76
N ALA A 404 -13.29 -7.20 -3.89
CA ALA A 404 -12.13 -6.40 -4.30
C ALA A 404 -12.49 -4.97 -4.72
N LEU A 405 -13.66 -4.76 -5.35
CA LEU A 405 -14.15 -3.43 -5.70
C LEU A 405 -14.51 -2.67 -4.42
N ASP A 406 -15.25 -3.31 -3.52
CA ASP A 406 -15.57 -2.74 -2.20
C ASP A 406 -14.29 -2.39 -1.42
N ASN A 407 -13.33 -3.30 -1.36
CA ASN A 407 -12.05 -3.11 -0.65
C ASN A 407 -11.12 -2.08 -1.29
N PHE A 408 -11.17 -1.89 -2.61
CA PHE A 408 -10.37 -0.87 -3.31
C PHE A 408 -10.95 0.54 -3.16
N LEU A 409 -12.28 0.65 -3.18
CA LEU A 409 -12.98 1.93 -3.05
C LEU A 409 -13.17 2.35 -1.59
N LEU A 410 -13.09 1.39 -0.66
CA LEU A 410 -13.14 1.57 0.78
C LEU A 410 -11.90 0.96 1.46
N PRO A 411 -10.67 1.44 1.18
CA PRO A 411 -9.50 0.99 1.90
C PRO A 411 -9.63 1.38 3.39
N GLY A 412 -10.13 0.44 4.18
CA GLY A 412 -10.37 0.58 5.61
C GLY A 412 -11.68 1.27 6.01
N ASN A 413 -12.39 0.66 6.96
CA ASN A 413 -13.79 0.94 7.35
C ASN A 413 -14.73 0.82 6.14
N MET A 414 -15.45 -0.30 6.04
CA MET A 414 -16.54 -0.50 5.07
C MET A 414 -17.67 0.56 5.12
N GLU A 415 -17.58 1.54 6.02
CA GLU A 415 -18.54 2.63 6.20
C GLU A 415 -17.97 4.02 5.81
N ASP A 416 -16.65 4.20 5.66
CA ASP A 416 -16.01 5.54 5.69
C ASP A 416 -14.86 5.82 4.69
N GLY A 417 -14.68 5.00 3.65
CA GLY A 417 -13.47 5.02 2.80
C GLY A 417 -13.06 6.36 2.15
N ALA A 418 -13.99 7.32 1.98
CA ALA A 418 -13.60 8.67 1.55
C ALA A 418 -12.84 9.47 2.62
N ASP A 419 -13.11 9.27 3.90
CA ASP A 419 -12.47 10.05 4.96
C ASP A 419 -11.03 9.58 5.23
N LYS A 420 -10.75 8.29 5.10
CA LYS A 420 -9.35 7.82 5.15
C LYS A 420 -8.52 8.27 3.96
N SER A 421 -9.07 8.19 2.76
CA SER A 421 -8.41 8.79 1.60
C SER A 421 -8.27 10.30 1.75
N ARG A 422 -9.18 11.01 2.43
CA ARG A 422 -9.03 12.44 2.77
C ARG A 422 -7.82 12.69 3.66
N HIS A 423 -7.63 11.94 4.75
CA HIS A 423 -6.50 12.13 5.67
C HIS A 423 -5.15 12.03 4.96
N TRP A 424 -5.04 11.06 4.05
CA TRP A 424 -3.83 10.81 3.28
C TRP A 424 -3.69 11.77 2.09
N ASN A 425 -4.72 11.90 1.26
CA ASN A 425 -4.64 12.64 0.02
C ASN A 425 -4.71 14.15 0.21
N VAL A 426 -5.59 14.62 1.10
CA VAL A 426 -5.78 16.04 1.32
C VAL A 426 -4.71 16.57 2.26
N PHE A 427 -4.57 16.04 3.47
CA PHE A 427 -3.64 16.60 4.44
C PHE A 427 -2.19 16.18 4.19
N GLY A 428 -1.95 14.91 3.85
CA GLY A 428 -0.63 14.48 3.37
C GLY A 428 -0.22 15.22 2.09
N GLY A 429 -1.13 15.38 1.14
CA GLY A 429 -0.90 16.21 -0.05
C GLY A 429 -0.55 17.65 0.31
N ILE A 430 -1.30 18.30 1.21
CA ILE A 430 -1.01 19.68 1.67
C ILE A 430 0.41 19.80 2.24
N CYS A 431 0.94 18.78 2.94
CA CYS A 431 2.32 18.82 3.39
C CYS A 431 3.32 19.03 2.24
N LEU A 432 3.04 18.48 1.05
CA LEU A 432 3.86 18.64 -0.15
C LEU A 432 3.68 19.99 -0.86
N TYR A 433 2.50 20.60 -0.75
CA TYR A 433 2.20 21.90 -1.35
C TYR A 433 2.62 23.08 -0.49
N LYS A 434 2.62 22.89 0.82
CA LYS A 434 2.81 23.94 1.82
C LYS A 434 3.88 23.49 2.82
N SER A 435 3.46 23.11 4.02
CA SER A 435 4.32 22.59 5.07
C SER A 435 3.55 21.62 5.95
N PRO A 436 4.24 20.71 6.67
CA PRO A 436 3.62 19.88 7.70
C PRO A 436 2.87 20.69 8.77
N GLN A 437 3.38 21.86 9.16
CA GLN A 437 2.77 22.76 10.14
C GLN A 437 1.44 23.31 9.63
N GLU A 438 1.40 23.79 8.39
CA GLU A 438 0.17 24.28 7.78
C GLU A 438 -0.85 23.16 7.56
N ALA A 439 -0.38 21.96 7.21
CA ALA A 439 -1.25 20.79 7.08
C ALA A 439 -1.89 20.44 8.43
N LEU A 440 -1.11 20.43 9.51
CA LEU A 440 -1.58 20.16 10.86
C LEU A 440 -2.60 21.22 11.33
N ASP A 441 -2.28 22.50 11.14
CA ASP A 441 -3.19 23.60 11.49
C ASP A 441 -4.55 23.46 10.77
N LEU A 442 -4.52 23.17 9.47
CA LEU A 442 -5.74 22.94 8.68
C LEU A 442 -6.50 21.70 9.13
N ALA A 443 -5.81 20.63 9.50
CA ALA A 443 -6.42 19.41 10.02
C ALA A 443 -7.10 19.67 11.36
N LEU A 444 -6.40 20.26 12.33
CA LEU A 444 -6.95 20.63 13.64
C LEU A 444 -8.18 21.51 13.50
N LYS A 445 -8.12 22.58 12.69
CA LYS A 445 -9.27 23.47 12.45
C LYS A 445 -10.45 22.75 11.81
N ARG A 446 -10.19 21.79 10.92
CA ARG A 446 -11.25 21.03 10.24
C ARG A 446 -11.93 20.06 11.20
N GLU A 447 -11.16 19.25 11.91
CA GLU A 447 -11.68 18.24 12.82
C GLU A 447 -12.33 18.90 14.06
N MET A 448 -11.80 20.04 14.53
CA MET A 448 -12.46 20.85 15.57
C MET A 448 -13.80 21.42 15.12
N LYS A 449 -13.93 21.81 13.85
CA LYS A 449 -15.21 22.23 13.30
C LYS A 449 -16.24 21.09 13.37
N ASP A 450 -15.85 19.87 12.98
CA ASP A 450 -16.76 18.71 13.05
C ASP A 450 -17.13 18.38 14.50
N LEU A 451 -16.17 18.47 15.44
CA LEU A 451 -16.43 18.32 16.87
C LEU A 451 -17.41 19.36 17.42
N CYS A 452 -17.25 20.63 17.04
CA CYS A 452 -18.13 21.73 17.42
C CYS A 452 -19.54 21.55 16.83
N ASP A 453 -19.64 21.21 15.55
CA ASP A 453 -20.92 20.98 14.86
C ASP A 453 -21.68 19.79 15.50
N ALA A 454 -20.96 18.82 16.07
CA ALA A 454 -21.50 17.68 16.82
C ALA A 454 -21.60 17.92 18.36
N ASN A 455 -21.55 19.19 18.78
CA ASN A 455 -21.74 19.65 20.16
C ASN A 455 -20.88 18.91 21.20
N TYR A 456 -19.62 18.62 20.87
CA TYR A 456 -18.65 18.02 21.79
C TYR A 456 -19.10 16.69 22.44
N SER A 457 -19.97 15.94 21.75
CA SER A 457 -20.41 14.62 22.20
C SER A 457 -19.25 13.63 22.32
N GLU A 458 -19.42 12.57 23.12
CA GLU A 458 -18.36 11.54 23.26
C GLU A 458 -18.00 10.90 21.93
N ASP A 459 -19.00 10.54 21.12
CA ASP A 459 -18.78 9.98 19.79
C ASP A 459 -17.97 10.96 18.91
N ALA A 460 -18.29 12.25 18.94
CA ALA A 460 -17.56 13.26 18.17
C ALA A 460 -16.14 13.49 18.67
N MET A 461 -15.91 13.48 19.99
CA MET A 461 -14.57 13.58 20.57
C MET A 461 -13.71 12.35 20.22
N ARG A 462 -14.31 11.16 20.24
CA ARG A 462 -13.66 9.92 19.83
C ARG A 462 -13.22 10.01 18.37
N GLU A 463 -14.10 10.50 17.51
CA GLU A 463 -13.79 10.69 16.08
C GLU A 463 -12.76 11.79 15.86
N PHE A 464 -12.81 12.91 16.59
CA PHE A 464 -11.77 13.93 16.54
C PHE A 464 -10.37 13.35 16.81
N LEU A 465 -10.22 12.56 17.89
CA LEU A 465 -8.93 11.94 18.23
C LEU A 465 -8.50 10.88 17.19
N ARG A 466 -9.45 10.09 16.68
CA ARG A 466 -9.20 9.07 15.63
C ARG A 466 -8.81 9.69 14.29
N ASP A 467 -9.53 10.71 13.85
CA ASP A 467 -9.28 11.40 12.58
C ASP A 467 -7.98 12.19 12.64
N MET A 468 -7.67 12.81 13.79
CA MET A 468 -6.35 13.40 14.02
C MET A 468 -5.24 12.35 13.99
N THR A 469 -5.44 11.17 14.58
CA THR A 469 -4.47 10.05 14.49
C THR A 469 -4.24 9.63 13.04
N ALA A 470 -5.30 9.52 12.24
CA ALA A 470 -5.22 9.18 10.81
C ALA A 470 -4.57 10.30 9.97
N ASN A 471 -4.89 11.56 10.25
CA ASN A 471 -4.27 12.75 9.65
C ASN A 471 -2.76 12.75 9.86
N LEU A 472 -2.32 12.59 11.12
CA LEU A 472 -0.90 12.57 11.48
C LEU A 472 -0.15 11.41 10.78
N ASN A 473 -0.78 10.23 10.69
CA ASN A 473 -0.22 9.11 9.93
C ASN A 473 -0.06 9.42 8.43
N GLY A 474 -1.12 9.93 7.79
CA GLY A 474 -1.08 10.29 6.37
C GLY A 474 -0.03 11.37 6.08
N MET A 475 0.04 12.41 6.92
CA MET A 475 1.07 13.46 6.83
C MET A 475 2.48 12.87 6.98
N TYR A 476 2.69 12.04 7.99
CA TYR A 476 3.97 11.39 8.23
C TYR A 476 4.41 10.58 7.00
N HIS A 477 3.63 9.59 6.57
CA HIS A 477 4.04 8.71 5.46
C HIS A 477 4.23 9.47 4.15
N VAL A 478 3.35 10.42 3.80
CA VAL A 478 3.55 11.22 2.57
C VAL A 478 4.86 12.03 2.63
N MET A 479 5.21 12.55 3.82
CA MET A 479 6.44 13.32 4.00
C MET A 479 7.70 12.47 4.06
N THR A 480 7.67 11.34 4.74
CA THR A 480 8.85 10.50 5.02
C THR A 480 9.24 9.62 3.86
N VAL A 481 8.31 9.25 2.99
CA VAL A 481 8.63 8.36 1.88
C VAL A 481 9.61 9.05 0.92
N ASN A 482 10.91 8.72 0.94
CA ASN A 482 11.87 8.71 -0.19
C ASN A 482 13.12 9.64 -0.16
N PRO A 483 14.35 9.07 -0.19
CA PRO A 483 15.41 9.58 -1.08
C PRO A 483 15.87 8.60 -2.20
N GLY A 484 15.70 7.29 -2.04
CA GLY A 484 16.24 6.24 -2.92
C GLY A 484 15.22 5.38 -3.69
N LEU A 485 13.91 5.58 -3.53
CA LEU A 485 12.88 5.02 -4.42
C LEU A 485 12.96 5.63 -5.85
N LEU A 486 14.00 6.45 -6.13
CA LEU A 486 14.48 6.96 -7.43
C LEU A 486 15.77 6.28 -7.93
N ALA A 487 16.23 5.18 -7.33
CA ALA A 487 17.36 4.43 -7.90
C ALA A 487 16.90 3.60 -9.13
N VAL A 488 16.31 4.27 -10.12
CA VAL A 488 16.40 3.86 -11.52
C VAL A 488 17.14 4.99 -12.22
N GLU A 489 18.45 4.83 -12.30
CA GLU A 489 19.21 5.42 -13.39
C GLU A 489 18.64 4.86 -14.69
N HIS A 490 17.98 5.69 -15.49
CA HIS A 490 18.21 5.77 -16.93
C HIS A 490 17.67 7.10 -17.46
N ARG A 491 18.62 8.01 -17.68
CA ARG A 491 18.65 9.18 -18.59
C ARG A 491 17.35 9.92 -18.92
#